data_AF-A0A810N4Z7-F1
#
_entry.id   AF-A0A810N4Z7-F1
#
_cell.length_a   1.000
_cell.length_b   1.000
_cell.length_c   1.000
_cell.angle_alpha   90.00
_cell.angle_beta   90.00
_cell.angle_gamma   90.00
#
_symmetry.space_group_name_H-M   'P 1'
#
loop_
_entity.id
_entity.type
_entity.pdbx_description
1 polymer ?
#
loop_
_entity_poly.entity_id
_entity_poly.type
_entity_poly.pdbx_seq_one_letter_code
_entity_poly.pdbx_strand_id
1 'polypeptide(L)'
;MGVFPEGHVDTGDGPAFAVRLDPRRFSRPPPGGDLDGLVVYSMLCTHAGCPVRLYLNGTGRMLCPCHQSSFDLLAAARPVSGPAARPLPGLPVEVDPAGFLRATGDFTSPPGAGYWGRP
;
A
#
# COMPACT_ATOMS: atom_id res chain seq x y z
N MET A 1 0.31 6.47 7.76
CA MET A 1 1.61 6.66 8.44
C MET A 1 2.62 5.73 7.79
N GLY A 2 3.87 6.17 7.57
CA GLY A 2 4.91 5.29 7.02
C GLY A 2 5.35 4.24 8.04
N VAL A 3 5.55 3.01 7.60
CA VAL A 3 6.02 1.89 8.42
C VAL A 3 7.18 1.19 7.71
N PHE A 4 8.14 0.73 8.48
CA PHE A 4 9.36 0.09 7.99
C PHE A 4 9.56 -1.24 8.74
N PRO A 5 10.02 -2.31 8.07
CA PRO A 5 10.30 -3.56 8.75
C PRO A 5 11.46 -3.39 9.73
N GLU A 6 11.33 -4.00 10.91
CA GLU A 6 12.38 -3.95 11.93
C GLU A 6 13.69 -4.56 11.40
N GLY A 7 14.81 -3.89 11.69
CA GLY A 7 16.13 -4.28 11.20
C GLY A 7 16.39 -4.08 9.70
N HIS A 8 15.40 -3.61 8.92
CA HIS A 8 15.49 -3.49 7.45
C HIS A 8 15.08 -2.09 6.96
N VAL A 9 15.38 -1.06 7.74
CA VAL A 9 14.99 0.34 7.46
C VAL A 9 15.63 0.92 6.20
N ASP A 10 16.74 0.33 5.74
CA ASP A 10 17.49 0.76 4.56
C ASP A 10 17.15 -0.04 3.29
N THR A 11 16.19 -0.98 3.37
CA THR A 11 15.72 -1.71 2.19
C THR A 11 14.93 -0.77 1.27
N GLY A 12 15.30 -0.73 -0.01
CA GLY A 12 14.68 0.21 -0.96
C GLY A 12 13.22 -0.11 -1.26
N ASP A 13 12.81 -1.37 -1.12
CA ASP A 13 11.51 -1.93 -1.49
C ASP A 13 10.61 -2.31 -0.29
N GLY A 14 11.15 -2.30 0.92
CA GLY A 14 10.43 -2.60 2.16
C GLY A 14 9.43 -1.55 2.69
N PRO A 15 9.55 -0.24 2.44
CA PRO A 15 8.68 0.75 3.06
C PRO A 15 7.19 0.60 2.67
N ALA A 16 6.33 0.68 3.67
CA ALA A 16 4.87 0.60 3.53
C ALA A 16 4.17 1.77 4.21
N PHE A 17 2.86 1.88 4.03
CA PHE A 17 2.02 2.69 4.89
C PHE A 17 0.84 1.88 5.41
N ALA A 18 0.46 2.15 6.66
CA ALA A 18 -0.76 1.65 7.26
C ALA A 18 -1.82 2.76 7.32
N VAL A 19 -3.07 2.39 7.07
CA VAL A 19 -4.24 3.28 7.16
C VAL A 19 -5.47 2.47 7.58
N ARG A 20 -6.32 3.08 8.43
CA ARG A 20 -7.60 2.50 8.83
C ARG A 20 -8.73 3.08 7.97
N LEU A 21 -9.52 2.19 7.39
CA LEU A 21 -10.68 2.47 6.55
C LEU A 21 -11.92 1.82 7.18
N ASP A 22 -13.12 2.24 6.80
CA ASP A 22 -14.35 1.54 7.19
C ASP A 22 -14.49 0.27 6.32
N PRO A 23 -14.45 -0.95 6.89
CA PRO A 23 -14.53 -2.19 6.13
C PRO A 23 -15.77 -2.28 5.24
N ARG A 24 -16.88 -1.64 5.64
CA ARG A 24 -18.15 -1.67 4.91
C ARG A 24 -18.10 -0.86 3.60
N ARG A 25 -17.08 -0.03 3.42
CA ARG A 25 -16.88 0.78 2.22
C ARG A 25 -16.04 0.09 1.16
N PHE A 26 -15.47 -1.09 1.43
CA PHE A 26 -14.70 -1.82 0.43
C PHE A 26 -15.60 -2.27 -0.72
N SER A 27 -15.33 -1.73 -1.91
CA SER A 27 -15.95 -2.18 -3.17
C SER A 27 -15.21 -3.37 -3.78
N ARG A 28 -13.95 -3.57 -3.38
CA ARG A 28 -13.12 -4.72 -3.70
C ARG A 28 -12.27 -5.07 -2.47
N PRO A 29 -11.96 -6.36 -2.25
CA PRO A 29 -11.08 -6.76 -1.17
C PRO A 29 -9.71 -6.07 -1.27
N PRO A 30 -9.15 -5.57 -0.16
CA PRO A 30 -7.78 -5.09 -0.11
C PRO A 30 -6.77 -6.18 -0.49
N PRO A 31 -5.82 -5.91 -1.39
CA PRO A 31 -4.61 -6.72 -1.51
C PRO A 31 -3.96 -6.89 -0.14
N GLY A 32 -3.56 -8.11 0.23
CA GLY A 32 -3.02 -8.41 1.56
C GLY A 32 -4.08 -8.59 2.66
N GLY A 33 -5.36 -8.31 2.38
CA GLY A 33 -6.43 -8.37 3.37
C GLY A 33 -6.47 -7.14 4.28
N ASP A 34 -7.32 -7.22 5.30
CA ASP A 34 -7.47 -6.18 6.31
C ASP A 34 -7.59 -6.78 7.71
N LEU A 35 -7.18 -6.00 8.71
CA LEU A 35 -7.39 -6.28 10.13
C LEU A 35 -8.39 -5.28 10.70
N ASP A 36 -9.68 -5.60 10.58
CA ASP A 36 -10.78 -4.72 10.99
C ASP A 36 -10.66 -3.32 10.33
N GLY A 37 -10.42 -3.31 9.02
CA GLY A 37 -10.26 -2.10 8.22
C GLY A 37 -8.88 -1.46 8.27
N LEU A 38 -7.95 -1.97 9.09
CA LEU A 38 -6.54 -1.63 8.95
C LEU A 38 -5.97 -2.36 7.74
N VAL A 39 -5.48 -1.58 6.77
CA VAL A 39 -4.84 -2.09 5.56
C VAL A 39 -3.41 -1.56 5.46
N VAL A 40 -2.52 -2.36 4.87
CA VAL A 40 -1.11 -2.02 4.70
C VAL A 40 -0.74 -2.20 3.23
N TYR A 41 -0.14 -1.17 2.65
CA TYR A 41 0.28 -1.16 1.25
C TYR A 41 1.72 -0.67 1.12
N SER A 42 2.42 -1.06 0.05
CA SER A 42 3.72 -0.48 -0.28
C SER A 42 3.60 1.05 -0.42
N MET A 43 4.60 1.77 0.11
CA MET A 43 4.69 3.21 -0.06
C MET A 43 5.22 3.59 -1.45
N LEU A 44 5.70 2.64 -2.25
CA LEU A 44 6.32 2.93 -3.53
C LEU A 44 5.29 3.01 -4.65
N CYS A 45 5.20 4.17 -5.29
CA CYS A 45 4.33 4.37 -6.43
C CYS A 45 4.70 3.41 -7.57
N THR A 46 3.70 2.73 -8.11
CA THR A 46 3.88 1.74 -9.18
C THR A 46 4.28 2.33 -10.54
N HIS A 47 4.28 3.66 -10.66
CA HIS A 47 4.83 4.37 -11.80
C HIS A 47 6.37 4.34 -11.78
N ALA A 48 6.98 5.16 -10.92
CA ALA A 48 8.42 5.42 -10.90
C ALA A 48 9.05 5.31 -9.50
N GLY A 49 8.38 4.63 -8.56
CA GLY A 49 8.93 4.35 -7.22
C GLY A 49 8.85 5.50 -6.22
N CYS A 50 8.41 6.70 -6.61
CA CYS A 50 8.21 7.82 -5.67
C CYS A 50 7.33 7.42 -4.46
N PRO A 51 7.64 7.90 -3.26
CA PRO A 51 6.81 7.66 -2.08
C PRO A 51 5.38 8.21 -2.21
N VAL A 52 4.38 7.35 -2.07
CA VAL A 52 2.95 7.69 -1.94
C VAL A 52 2.68 8.10 -0.50
N ARG A 53 2.51 9.41 -0.25
CA ARG A 53 2.55 9.96 1.12
C ARG A 53 1.40 10.88 1.50
N LEU A 54 0.49 11.18 0.57
CA LEU A 54 -0.59 12.13 0.80
C LEU A 54 -1.94 11.40 0.85
N TYR A 55 -2.58 11.38 2.02
CA TYR A 55 -3.94 10.86 2.15
C TYR A 55 -4.95 11.97 1.85
N LEU A 56 -5.84 11.72 0.88
CA LEU A 56 -6.91 12.64 0.54
C LEU A 56 -8.09 12.41 1.50
N ASN A 57 -8.15 13.23 2.55
CA ASN A 57 -9.07 13.04 3.67
C ASN A 57 -10.53 12.80 3.22
N GLY A 58 -11.21 11.86 3.87
CA GLY A 58 -12.59 11.46 3.57
C GLY A 58 -12.79 10.60 2.32
N THR A 59 -11.85 10.62 1.37
CA THR A 59 -12.04 9.96 0.07
C THR A 59 -11.63 8.48 0.04
N GLY A 60 -10.81 8.02 0.99
CA GLY A 60 -10.18 6.69 0.92
C GLY A 60 -9.10 6.58 -0.16
N ARG A 61 -8.53 7.72 -0.59
CA ARG A 61 -7.50 7.75 -1.64
C ARG A 61 -6.14 8.20 -1.12
N MET A 62 -5.10 7.61 -1.69
CA MET A 62 -3.72 8.02 -1.50
C MET A 62 -3.18 8.67 -2.78
N LEU A 63 -2.34 9.69 -2.65
CA LEU A 63 -1.75 10.45 -3.73
C LEU A 63 -0.22 10.36 -3.67
N CYS A 64 0.36 10.04 -4.82
CA CYS A 64 1.78 10.20 -5.12
C CYS A 64 2.02 11.65 -5.60
N PRO A 65 2.82 12.47 -4.90
CA PRO A 65 2.99 13.88 -5.26
C PRO A 65 3.82 14.12 -6.51
N CYS A 66 4.67 13.16 -6.93
CA CYS A 66 5.61 13.38 -8.05
C CYS A 66 4.90 13.65 -9.38
N HIS A 67 3.92 12.82 -9.72
CA HIS A 67 3.19 12.89 -11.00
C HIS A 67 1.68 12.71 -10.78
N GLN A 68 1.23 12.94 -9.55
CA GLN A 68 -0.18 13.02 -9.17
C GLN A 68 -0.97 11.74 -9.45
N SER A 69 -0.31 10.57 -9.39
CA SER A 69 -1.02 9.30 -9.38
C SER A 69 -1.81 9.15 -8.09
N SER A 70 -3.11 8.92 -8.18
CA SER A 70 -3.95 8.64 -7.01
C SER A 70 -4.47 7.20 -7.05
N PHE A 71 -4.59 6.60 -5.88
CA PHE A 71 -4.94 5.20 -5.68
C PHE A 71 -6.17 5.12 -4.78
N ASP A 72 -7.18 4.39 -5.22
CA ASP A 72 -8.43 4.17 -4.51
C ASP A 72 -8.31 2.94 -3.59
N LEU A 73 -8.05 3.19 -2.31
CA LEU A 73 -7.80 2.12 -1.33
C LEU A 73 -9.06 1.31 -1.01
N LEU A 74 -10.26 1.88 -1.27
CA LEU A 74 -11.54 1.19 -1.12
C LEU A 74 -11.83 0.25 -2.30
N ALA A 75 -11.03 0.31 -3.35
CA ALA A 75 -11.17 -0.48 -4.57
C ALA A 75 -9.85 -1.18 -4.93
N ALA A 76 -9.31 -1.94 -3.97
CA ALA A 76 -8.08 -2.72 -4.11
C ALA A 76 -6.83 -1.88 -4.47
N ALA A 77 -6.73 -0.66 -3.96
CA ALA A 77 -5.65 0.30 -4.22
C ALA A 77 -5.37 0.54 -5.72
N ARG A 78 -6.39 0.42 -6.58
CA ARG A 78 -6.26 0.65 -8.02
C ARG A 78 -5.94 2.12 -8.30
N PRO A 79 -5.12 2.43 -9.31
CA PRO A 79 -4.92 3.81 -9.75
C PRO A 79 -6.23 4.36 -10.34
N VAL A 80 -6.53 5.63 -10.05
CA VAL A 80 -7.71 6.35 -10.57
C VAL A 80 -7.36 7.68 -11.25
N SER A 81 -6.12 8.13 -11.14
CA SER A 81 -5.58 9.27 -11.88
C SER A 81 -4.07 9.14 -12.05
N GLY A 82 -3.50 9.96 -12.94
CA GLY A 82 -2.05 10.03 -13.19
C GLY A 82 -1.48 8.81 -13.91
N PRO A 83 -0.14 8.70 -14.02
CA PRO A 83 0.50 7.72 -14.90
C PRO A 83 0.68 6.30 -14.33
N ALA A 84 0.38 6.06 -13.05
CA ALA A 84 0.48 4.73 -12.48
C ALA A 84 -0.53 3.77 -13.13
N ALA A 85 -0.05 2.65 -13.67
CA ALA A 85 -0.87 1.68 -14.39
C ALA A 85 -1.27 0.45 -13.55
N ARG A 86 -0.73 0.31 -12.32
CA ARG A 86 -0.94 -0.86 -11.47
C ARG A 86 -1.39 -0.49 -10.06
N PRO A 87 -2.18 -1.34 -9.38
CA PRO A 87 -2.51 -1.15 -7.98
C PRO A 87 -1.27 -1.14 -7.08
N LEU A 88 -1.36 -0.48 -5.93
CA LEU A 88 -0.33 -0.63 -4.90
C LEU A 88 -0.35 -2.08 -4.36
N PRO A 89 0.81 -2.74 -4.22
CA PRO A 89 0.88 -4.03 -3.56
C PRO A 89 0.44 -3.91 -2.10
N GLY A 90 -0.37 -4.85 -1.64
CA GLY A 90 -0.74 -4.97 -0.24
C GLY A 90 0.23 -5.85 0.53
N LEU A 91 0.32 -5.65 1.84
CA LEU A 91 1.13 -6.45 2.75
C LEU A 91 0.19 -7.17 3.73
N PRO A 92 0.13 -8.51 3.70
CA PRO A 92 -0.66 -9.24 4.69
C PRO A 92 -0.01 -9.11 6.06
N VAL A 93 -0.84 -8.76 7.04
CA VAL A 93 -0.41 -8.48 8.41
C VAL A 93 -1.33 -9.14 9.42
N GLU A 94 -0.82 -9.36 10.62
CA GLU A 94 -1.57 -9.77 11.81
C GLU A 94 -1.11 -8.95 13.02
N VAL A 95 -1.81 -9.08 14.14
CA VAL A 95 -1.33 -8.61 15.45
C VAL A 95 -0.69 -9.79 16.17
N ASP A 96 0.58 -9.65 16.53
CA ASP A 96 1.31 -10.68 17.26
C ASP A 96 0.90 -10.75 18.74
N PRO A 97 1.35 -11.77 19.52
CA PRO A 97 0.99 -11.89 20.92
C PRO A 97 1.45 -10.73 21.82
N ALA A 98 2.43 -9.93 21.38
CA ALA A 98 2.91 -8.74 22.08
C ALA A 98 2.12 -7.47 21.69
N GLY A 99 1.18 -7.57 20.75
CA GLY A 99 0.32 -6.47 20.31
C GLY A 99 0.89 -5.65 19.15
N PHE A 100 1.97 -6.10 18.51
CA PHE A 100 2.58 -5.41 17.37
C PHE A 100 2.06 -5.92 16.03
N LEU A 101 2.10 -5.07 15.01
CA LEU A 101 1.81 -5.48 13.65
C LEU A 101 2.97 -6.31 13.11
N ARG A 102 2.67 -7.53 12.65
CA ARG A 102 3.62 -8.45 12.06
C ARG A 102 3.19 -8.78 10.63
N ALA A 103 4.11 -8.67 9.67
CA ALA A 103 3.87 -9.17 8.32
C ALA A 103 3.82 -10.71 8.32
N THR A 104 2.82 -11.28 7.64
CA THR A 104 2.64 -12.75 7.54
C THR A 104 3.12 -13.31 6.20
N GLY A 105 3.60 -12.45 5.31
CA GLY A 105 4.17 -12.80 4.03
C GLY A 105 4.67 -11.56 3.30
N ASP A 106 5.11 -11.76 2.06
CA ASP A 106 5.58 -10.68 1.19
C ASP A 106 4.44 -9.80 0.67
N PHE A 107 4.80 -8.70 0.02
CA PHE A 107 3.84 -7.93 -0.76
C PHE A 107 3.15 -8.79 -1.82
N THR A 108 1.86 -8.54 -2.07
CA THR A 108 1.07 -9.29 -3.05
C THR A 108 1.57 -9.15 -4.51
N SER A 109 2.49 -8.22 -4.77
CA SER A 109 3.22 -8.08 -6.03
C SER A 109 4.48 -7.23 -5.83
N PRO A 110 5.46 -7.23 -6.78
CA PRO A 110 6.67 -6.45 -6.63
C PRO A 110 6.39 -4.94 -6.45
N PRO A 111 6.88 -4.32 -5.35
CA PRO A 111 6.69 -2.91 -5.05
C PRO A 111 7.47 -2.00 -6.00
N GLY A 112 7.03 -0.74 -6.09
CA GLY A 112 7.65 0.28 -6.92
C GLY A 112 7.45 0.11 -8.42
N ALA A 113 8.38 0.67 -9.19
CA ALA A 113 8.29 0.83 -10.64
C ALA A 113 8.17 -0.51 -11.40
N GLY A 114 7.62 -0.45 -12.60
CA GLY A 114 7.67 -1.57 -13.56
C GLY A 114 9.09 -1.91 -13.98
N TYR A 115 9.32 -3.18 -14.35
CA TYR A 115 10.58 -3.65 -14.95
C TYR A 115 10.27 -4.79 -15.93
N TRP A 116 11.24 -5.16 -16.76
CA TRP A 116 11.10 -6.24 -17.74
C TRP A 116 11.17 -7.62 -17.07
N GLY A 117 10.24 -8.54 -17.40
CA GLY A 117 10.23 -9.88 -16.80
C GLY A 117 9.55 -9.96 -15.44
N ARG A 118 8.63 -9.03 -15.14
CA ARG A 118 7.68 -9.21 -14.03
C ARG A 118 6.81 -10.45 -14.30
N PRO A 119 6.56 -11.29 -13.28
CA PRO A 119 5.66 -12.43 -13.40
C PRO A 119 4.23 -12.00 -13.75
#